data_AF-A0A496AIM4-F1
#
_entry.id   AF-A0A496AIM4-F1
#
_cell.length_a   1.000
_cell.length_b   1.000
_cell.length_c   1.000
_cell.angle_alpha   90.00
_cell.angle_beta   90.00
_cell.angle_gamma   90.00
#
_symmetry.space_group_name_H-M   'P 1'
#
loop_
_entity.id
_entity.type
_entity.pdbx_description
1 polymer ?
#
loop_
_entity_poly.entity_id
_entity_poly.type
_entity_poly.pdbx_seq_one_letter_code
_entity_poly.pdbx_strand_id
1 'polypeptide(L)'
;MQKAIVWGTVLGVIILVAIGMIYALRAQRIAPKTYPADNGPNFIDVTVYPVRMQETYKLFTNKCSRCHTVARPINSTFTPEEWRKYVYKMMRKPGSGLTPKTAEKIIEFLIYDAQHRERKTK
;
A
#
# COMPACT_ATOMS: atom_id res chain seq x y z
N MET A 1 -36.11 -12.29 -42.41
CA MET A 1 -34.80 -12.87 -42.04
C MET A 1 -33.83 -11.83 -41.49
N GLN A 2 -33.52 -10.75 -42.22
CA GLN A 2 -32.58 -9.70 -41.77
C GLN A 2 -32.96 -9.01 -40.45
N LYS A 3 -34.24 -8.69 -40.24
CA LYS A 3 -34.71 -8.13 -38.94
C LYS A 3 -34.46 -9.08 -37.77
N ALA A 4 -34.70 -10.38 -37.94
CA ALA A 4 -34.47 -11.38 -36.89
C ALA A 4 -32.98 -11.54 -36.54
N ILE A 5 -32.09 -11.43 -37.53
CA ILE A 5 -30.64 -11.45 -37.34
C ILE A 5 -30.19 -10.21 -36.53
N VAL A 6 -30.68 -9.02 -36.90
CA VAL A 6 -30.36 -7.77 -36.19
C VAL A 6 -30.85 -7.78 -34.74
N TRP A 7 -32.07 -8.25 -34.50
CA TRP A 7 -32.60 -8.36 -33.13
C TRP A 7 -31.87 -9.43 -32.31
N GLY A 8 -31.46 -10.54 -32.93
CA GLY A 8 -30.65 -11.57 -32.28
C GLY A 8 -29.27 -11.08 -31.86
N THR A 9 -28.59 -10.28 -32.71
CA THR A 9 -27.28 -9.71 -32.36
C THR A 9 -27.39 -8.65 -31.27
N VAL A 10 -28.42 -7.78 -31.31
CA VAL A 10 -28.65 -6.77 -30.26
C VAL A 10 -28.90 -7.43 -28.90
N LEU A 11 -29.78 -8.43 -28.83
CA LEU A 11 -30.04 -9.16 -27.60
C LEU A 11 -28.79 -9.89 -27.09
N GLY A 12 -28.00 -10.48 -27.98
CA GLY A 12 -26.72 -11.12 -27.63
C GLY A 12 -25.72 -10.16 -26.99
N VAL A 13 -25.55 -8.95 -27.57
CA VAL A 13 -24.65 -7.92 -27.00
C VAL A 13 -25.14 -7.43 -25.64
N ILE A 14 -26.45 -7.20 -25.47
CA ILE A 14 -27.02 -6.78 -24.18
C ILE A 14 -26.76 -7.84 -23.11
N ILE A 15 -26.94 -9.12 -23.43
CA ILE A 15 -26.66 -10.23 -22.52
C ILE A 15 -25.17 -10.27 -22.15
N LEU A 16 -24.26 -10.13 -23.11
CA LEU A 16 -22.82 -10.13 -22.84
C LEU A 16 -22.37 -8.96 -21.95
N VAL A 17 -22.91 -7.75 -22.19
CA VAL A 17 -22.64 -6.57 -21.36
C VAL A 17 -23.21 -6.76 -19.95
N ALA A 18 -24.43 -7.28 -19.83
CA ALA A 18 -25.04 -7.56 -18.53
C ALA A 18 -24.24 -8.61 -17.74
N ILE A 19 -23.79 -9.68 -18.39
CA ILE A 19 -22.92 -10.70 -17.79
C ILE A 19 -21.60 -10.06 -17.34
N GLY A 20 -20.93 -9.28 -18.20
CA GLY A 20 -19.69 -8.57 -17.84
C GLY A 20 -19.86 -7.61 -16.66
N MET A 21 -20.98 -6.88 -16.60
CA MET A 21 -21.30 -5.99 -15.48
C MET A 21 -21.58 -6.79 -14.19
N ILE A 22 -22.28 -7.92 -14.26
CA ILE A 22 -22.50 -8.81 -13.11
C ILE A 22 -21.15 -9.35 -12.59
N TYR A 23 -20.23 -9.76 -13.47
CA TYR A 23 -18.89 -10.17 -13.06
C TYR A 23 -18.12 -9.02 -12.40
N ALA A 24 -18.17 -7.81 -12.95
CA ALA A 24 -17.50 -6.64 -12.37
C ALA A 24 -18.09 -6.25 -11.00
N LEU A 25 -19.40 -6.33 -10.83
CA LEU A 25 -20.08 -6.06 -9.56
C LEU A 25 -19.80 -7.15 -8.51
N ARG A 26 -19.60 -8.40 -8.94
CA ARG A 26 -19.21 -9.53 -8.07
C ARG A 26 -17.72 -9.61 -7.78
N ALA A 27 -16.88 -8.85 -8.49
CA ALA A 27 -15.46 -8.74 -8.16
C ALA A 27 -15.35 -8.18 -6.73
N GLN A 28 -14.99 -9.05 -5.80
CA GLN A 28 -14.96 -8.75 -4.37
C GLN A 28 -14.05 -7.54 -4.11
N ARG A 29 -14.63 -6.43 -3.67
CA ARG A 29 -13.87 -5.33 -3.09
C ARG A 29 -13.42 -5.78 -1.71
N ILE A 30 -12.22 -6.36 -1.62
CA ILE A 30 -11.62 -6.71 -0.33
C ILE A 30 -11.34 -5.40 0.41
N ALA A 31 -12.12 -5.11 1.44
CA ALA A 31 -11.85 -3.97 2.32
C ALA A 31 -10.43 -4.11 2.91
N PRO A 32 -9.64 -3.02 2.96
CA PRO A 32 -8.29 -3.10 3.49
C PRO A 32 -8.33 -3.46 4.96
N LYS A 33 -7.53 -4.45 5.37
CA LYS A 33 -7.36 -4.81 6.77
C LYS A 33 -6.80 -3.61 7.55
N THR A 34 -7.47 -3.26 8.64
CA THR A 34 -7.02 -2.25 9.61
C THR A 34 -6.20 -2.92 10.72
N TYR A 35 -5.25 -2.18 11.27
CA TYR A 35 -4.36 -2.63 12.35
C TYR A 35 -4.34 -1.57 13.46
N PRO A 36 -4.10 -1.95 14.73
CA PRO A 36 -4.00 -0.97 15.83
C PRO A 36 -2.99 0.15 15.55
N ALA A 37 -1.87 -0.17 14.87
CA ALA A 37 -0.84 0.79 14.46
C ALA A 37 -1.35 1.88 13.50
N ASP A 38 -2.46 1.64 12.79
CA ASP A 38 -3.02 2.61 11.84
C ASP A 38 -3.63 3.84 12.55
N ASN A 39 -3.98 3.70 13.84
CA ASN A 39 -4.61 4.74 14.65
C ASN A 39 -3.59 5.67 15.36
N GLY A 40 -2.30 5.41 15.22
CA GLY A 40 -1.25 6.27 15.78
C GLY A 40 -0.92 7.47 14.88
N PRO A 41 0.03 8.33 15.29
CA PRO A 41 0.50 9.43 14.47
C PRO A 41 0.97 8.94 13.09
N ASN A 42 0.61 9.69 12.05
CA ASN A 42 1.01 9.44 10.67
C ASN A 42 2.22 10.29 10.24
N PHE A 43 2.91 10.90 11.19
CA PHE A 43 4.17 11.62 10.97
C PHE A 43 5.04 11.50 12.22
N ILE A 44 6.33 11.72 12.03
CA ILE A 44 7.31 11.91 13.11
C ILE A 44 8.16 13.14 12.80
N ASP A 45 8.69 13.74 13.85
CA ASP A 45 9.72 14.76 13.72
C ASP A 45 11.08 14.10 13.51
N VAL A 46 11.73 14.40 12.38
CA VAL A 46 13.05 13.90 12.00
C VAL A 46 14.10 15.01 11.96
N THR A 47 13.79 16.21 12.44
CA THR A 47 14.70 17.37 12.37
C THR A 47 16.06 17.12 13.01
N VAL A 48 16.11 16.26 14.04
CA VAL A 48 17.33 15.87 14.75
C VAL A 48 18.09 14.71 14.08
N TYR A 49 17.53 14.08 13.04
CA TYR A 49 18.19 12.97 12.35
C TYR A 49 19.28 13.47 11.38
N PRO A 50 20.28 12.64 11.02
CA PRO A 50 21.21 12.96 9.95
C PRO A 50 20.48 13.30 8.64
N VAL A 51 21.04 14.22 7.85
CA VAL A 51 20.43 14.72 6.59
C VAL A 51 19.96 13.57 5.69
N ARG A 52 20.76 12.53 5.53
CA ARG A 52 20.41 11.31 4.77
C ARG A 52 19.13 10.64 5.27
N MET A 53 18.91 10.58 6.57
CA MET A 53 17.71 9.97 7.16
C MET A 53 16.49 10.87 6.99
N GLN A 54 16.66 12.19 7.03
CA GLN A 54 15.59 13.14 6.71
C GLN A 54 15.13 13.01 5.24
N GLU A 55 16.07 12.89 4.31
CA GLU A 55 15.77 12.62 2.90
C GLU A 55 15.08 11.27 2.70
N THR A 56 15.55 10.25 3.42
CA THR A 56 14.98 8.90 3.34
C THR A 56 13.58 8.85 3.96
N TYR A 57 13.30 9.65 4.99
CA TYR A 57 11.95 9.84 5.52
C TYR A 57 10.99 10.42 4.48
N LYS A 58 11.43 11.40 3.68
CA LYS A 58 10.63 11.93 2.56
C LYS A 58 10.35 10.85 1.51
N LEU A 59 11.36 10.04 1.17
CA LEU A 59 11.19 8.89 0.27
C LEU A 59 10.20 7.87 0.82
N PHE A 60 10.35 7.50 2.09
CA PHE A 60 9.48 6.57 2.81
C PHE A 60 8.03 7.06 2.83
N THR A 61 7.79 8.29 3.25
CA THR A 61 6.43 8.86 3.31
C THR A 61 5.80 8.98 1.93
N ASN A 62 6.57 9.32 0.89
CA ASN A 62 6.07 9.37 -0.49
C ASN A 62 5.67 7.98 -1.03
N LYS A 63 6.48 6.94 -0.75
CA LYS A 63 6.24 5.60 -1.30
C LYS A 63 5.25 4.78 -0.49
N CYS A 64 5.34 4.82 0.84
CA CYS A 64 4.55 3.96 1.72
C CYS A 64 3.13 4.51 2.01
N SER A 65 2.85 5.78 1.72
CA SER A 65 1.50 6.36 1.86
C SER A 65 0.55 6.03 0.69
N ARG A 66 1.06 5.43 -0.40
CA ARG A 66 0.28 5.17 -1.63
C ARG A 66 -0.88 4.20 -1.47
N CYS A 67 -0.81 3.29 -0.49
CA CYS A 67 -1.76 2.19 -0.37
C CYS A 67 -2.45 2.14 1.01
N HIS A 68 -1.83 2.71 2.04
CA HIS A 68 -2.38 2.80 3.39
C HIS A 68 -1.64 3.91 4.17
N THR A 69 -2.12 4.23 5.37
CA THR A 69 -1.44 5.21 6.24
C THR A 69 -0.01 4.81 6.57
N VAL A 70 0.89 5.80 6.63
CA VAL A 70 2.27 5.64 7.12
C VAL A 70 2.34 5.47 8.63
N ALA A 71 1.24 5.70 9.34
CA ALA A 71 1.12 5.37 10.76
C ALA A 71 1.43 3.90 11.02
N ARG A 72 1.07 2.98 10.10
CA ARG A 72 1.31 1.55 10.26
C ARG A 72 2.79 1.24 10.51
N PRO A 73 3.72 1.62 9.62
CA PRO A 73 5.13 1.40 9.87
C PRO A 73 5.67 2.20 11.07
N ILE A 74 5.32 3.47 11.22
CA ILE A 74 5.81 4.33 12.31
C ILE A 74 5.42 3.80 13.69
N ASN A 75 4.25 3.18 13.83
CA ASN A 75 3.74 2.68 15.11
C ASN A 75 3.98 1.19 15.33
N SER A 76 4.66 0.49 14.40
CA SER A 76 5.04 -0.91 14.57
C SER A 76 6.35 -1.06 15.35
N THR A 77 6.49 -2.17 16.05
CA THR A 77 7.68 -2.52 16.87
C THR A 77 8.38 -3.75 16.28
N PHE A 78 8.75 -3.67 15.00
CA PHE A 78 9.41 -4.77 14.30
C PHE A 78 10.91 -4.78 14.56
N THR A 79 11.48 -5.98 14.59
CA THR A 79 12.94 -6.17 14.53
C THR A 79 13.48 -5.81 13.14
N PRO A 80 14.80 -5.62 12.98
CA PRO A 80 15.41 -5.39 11.67
C PRO A 80 15.08 -6.46 10.61
N GLU A 81 15.03 -7.73 11.00
CA GLU A 81 14.69 -8.84 10.12
C GLU A 81 13.21 -8.81 9.72
N GLU A 82 12.33 -8.45 10.66
CA GLU A 82 10.91 -8.26 10.40
C GLU A 82 10.66 -7.08 9.47
N TRP A 83 11.38 -5.96 9.63
CA TRP A 83 11.30 -4.82 8.72
C TRP A 83 11.65 -5.20 7.29
N ARG A 84 12.76 -5.91 7.09
CA ARG A 84 13.14 -6.43 5.76
C ARG A 84 12.02 -7.25 5.16
N LYS A 85 11.54 -8.28 5.89
CA LYS A 85 10.45 -9.15 5.42
C LYS A 85 9.19 -8.34 5.08
N TYR A 86 8.85 -7.36 5.92
CA TYR A 86 7.64 -6.57 5.77
C TYR A 86 7.69 -5.62 4.57
N VAL A 87 8.77 -4.86 4.40
CA VAL A 87 8.92 -3.95 3.26
C VAL A 87 8.99 -4.74 1.95
N TYR A 88 9.69 -5.87 1.93
CA TYR A 88 9.69 -6.75 0.75
C TYR A 88 8.31 -7.34 0.43
N LYS A 89 7.50 -7.66 1.46
CA LYS A 89 6.11 -8.05 1.28
C LYS A 89 5.29 -6.92 0.63
N MET A 90 5.50 -5.66 1.04
CA MET A 90 4.81 -4.51 0.42
C MET A 90 5.30 -4.25 -1.00
N MET A 91 6.60 -4.43 -1.27
CA MET A 91 7.18 -4.30 -2.61
C MET A 91 6.53 -5.26 -3.61
N ARG A 92 6.25 -6.51 -3.19
CA ARG A 92 5.57 -7.51 -4.02
C ARG A 92 4.08 -7.25 -4.28
N LYS A 93 3.47 -6.21 -3.68
CA LYS A 93 2.07 -5.87 -3.95
C LYS A 93 1.94 -5.20 -5.33
N PRO A 94 0.90 -5.57 -6.12
CA PRO A 94 0.62 -4.92 -7.39
C PRO A 94 0.51 -3.39 -7.22
N GLY A 95 1.17 -2.64 -8.09
CA GLY A 95 1.12 -1.16 -8.06
C GLY A 95 1.89 -0.49 -6.91
N SER A 96 2.69 -1.23 -6.12
CA SER A 96 3.47 -0.67 -5.00
C SER A 96 4.43 0.43 -5.43
N GLY A 97 4.98 0.34 -6.65
CA GLY A 97 5.97 1.29 -7.17
C GLY A 97 7.31 1.28 -6.41
N LEU A 98 7.57 0.21 -5.65
CA LEU A 98 8.83 -0.01 -4.93
C LEU A 98 9.80 -0.83 -5.79
N THR A 99 11.04 -0.37 -5.88
CA THR A 99 12.17 -1.14 -6.45
C THR A 99 13.04 -1.71 -5.31
N PRO A 100 13.86 -2.75 -5.54
CA PRO A 100 14.77 -3.27 -4.51
C PRO A 100 15.65 -2.17 -3.88
N LYS A 101 16.23 -1.29 -4.71
CA LYS A 101 17.03 -0.15 -4.25
C LYS A 101 16.24 0.83 -3.36
N THR A 102 14.98 1.09 -3.69
CA THR A 102 14.11 1.98 -2.89
C THR A 102 13.68 1.30 -1.59
N ALA A 103 13.37 0.01 -1.65
CA ALA A 103 12.98 -0.80 -0.50
C ALA A 103 14.11 -0.84 0.54
N GLU A 104 15.36 -1.05 0.12
CA GLU A 104 16.51 -1.07 1.04
C GLU A 104 16.73 0.27 1.76
N LYS A 105 16.60 1.41 1.05
CA LYS A 105 16.64 2.73 1.69
C LYS A 105 15.54 2.88 2.75
N ILE A 106 14.32 2.44 2.43
CA ILE A 106 13.19 2.52 3.37
C ILE A 106 13.42 1.61 4.59
N ILE A 107 13.96 0.41 4.39
CA ILE A 107 14.32 -0.52 5.47
C ILE A 107 15.36 0.13 6.40
N GLU A 108 16.40 0.73 5.82
CA GLU A 108 17.44 1.43 6.57
C GLU A 108 16.85 2.52 7.48
N PHE A 109 15.96 3.35 6.94
CA PHE A 109 15.27 4.38 7.71
C PHE A 109 14.39 3.79 8.83
N LEU A 110 13.61 2.75 8.54
CA LEU A 110 12.71 2.14 9.54
C LEU A 110 13.48 1.48 10.69
N ILE A 111 14.63 0.89 10.40
CA ILE A 111 15.54 0.35 11.42
C ILE A 111 16.15 1.51 12.23
N TYR A 112 16.64 2.55 11.57
CA TYR A 112 17.21 3.72 12.23
C TYR A 112 16.19 4.39 13.16
N ASP A 113 14.98 4.68 12.67
CA ASP A 113 13.89 5.25 13.46
C ASP A 113 13.55 4.38 14.67
N ALA A 114 13.43 3.06 14.48
CA ALA A 114 13.11 2.15 15.57
C ALA A 114 14.15 2.13 16.69
N GLN A 115 15.41 2.43 16.38
CA GLN A 115 16.51 2.46 17.36
C GLN A 115 16.69 3.83 18.03
N HIS A 116 16.37 4.92 17.33
CA HIS A 116 16.72 6.27 17.79
C HIS A 116 15.50 7.07 18.28
N ARG A 117 14.28 6.69 17.91
CA ARG A 117 13.09 7.44 18.34
C ARG A 117 12.67 7.05 19.74
N GLU A 118 12.64 8.03 20.63
CA GLU A 118 11.98 7.93 21.92
C GLU A 118 10.48 7.71 21.69
N ARG A 119 10.00 6.50 21.95
CA ARG A 119 8.57 6.21 21.91
C ARG A 119 7.99 6.66 23.24
N LYS A 120 7.13 7.67 23.22
CA LYS A 120 6.26 7.95 24.37
C LYS A 120 5.39 6.71 24.58
N THR A 121 5.65 5.97 25.64
CA THR A 121 4.78 4.89 26.09
C THR A 121 3.41 5.48 26.32
N LYS A 122 2.40 4.86 25.72
CA LYS A 122 0.99 5.24 25.92
C LYS A 122 0.54 4.88 27.33
#